data_AF-A0A2E0N738-F1
#
_entry.id   AF-A0A2E0N738-F1
#
_cell.length_a   1.000
_cell.length_b   1.000
_cell.length_c   1.000
_cell.angle_alpha   90.00
_cell.angle_beta   90.00
_cell.angle_gamma   90.00
#
_symmetry.space_group_name_H-M   'P 1'
#
loop_
_entity.id
_entity.type
_entity.pdbx_description
1 polymer ?
#
loop_
_entity_poly.entity_id
_entity_poly.type
_entity_poly.pdbx_seq_one_letter_code
_entity_poly.pdbx_strand_id
1 'polypeptide(L)'
;MNILSFLGLTIIAVAFSIAFIFANGVAASDYFQGSGMAIVGLGSLGATLLKSSAGDFRAGMSLLPRIFMNPMPPVKIIDQLVELADVARKDGLIALESQEV
;
A
#
# COMPACT_ATOMS: atom_id res chain seq x y z
N MET A 1 0.73 11.43 -2.88
CA MET A 1 0.85 10.29 -3.82
C MET A 1 2.25 9.71 -3.69
N ASN A 2 2.39 8.40 -3.51
CA ASN A 2 3.71 7.78 -3.34
C ASN A 2 4.38 7.63 -4.71
N ILE A 3 5.13 8.65 -5.13
CA ILE A 3 5.91 8.63 -6.39
C ILE A 3 6.87 7.42 -6.43
N LEU A 4 7.37 7.01 -5.27
CA LEU A 4 8.29 5.89 -5.12
C LEU A 4 7.61 4.53 -5.37
N SER A 5 6.34 4.35 -4.97
CA SER A 5 5.58 3.14 -5.28
C SER A 5 5.36 2.99 -6.78
N PHE A 6 5.05 4.10 -7.47
CA PHE A 6 4.93 4.12 -8.92
C PHE A 6 6.28 3.85 -9.61
N LEU A 7 7.35 4.49 -9.13
CA LEU A 7 8.69 4.29 -9.67
C LEU A 7 9.16 2.85 -9.50
N GLY A 8 8.93 2.25 -8.32
CA GLY A 8 9.24 0.84 -8.06
C GLY A 8 8.50 -0.12 -9.00
N LEU A 9 7.21 0.12 -9.23
CA LEU A 9 6.42 -0.69 -10.17
C LEU A 9 6.97 -0.57 -11.59
N THR A 10 7.34 0.63 -12.04
CA THR A 10 7.96 0.84 -13.36
C THR A 10 9.33 0.19 -13.48
N ILE A 11 10.18 0.23 -12.45
CA ILE A 11 11.49 -0.42 -12.46
C ILE A 11 11.35 -1.94 -12.59
N ILE A 12 10.41 -2.55 -11.86
CA ILE A 12 10.13 -3.98 -11.95
C ILE A 12 9.67 -4.35 -13.37
N ALA A 13 8.74 -3.58 -13.94
CA ALA A 13 8.25 -3.82 -15.30
C ALA A 13 9.36 -3.71 -16.36
N VAL A 14 10.26 -2.73 -16.22
CA VAL A 14 11.41 -2.56 -17.10
C VAL A 14 12.41 -3.71 -16.93
N ALA A 15 12.71 -4.13 -15.70
CA ALA A 15 13.61 -5.26 -15.44
C ALA A 15 13.09 -6.56 -16.05
N PHE A 16 11.78 -6.84 -15.93
CA PHE A 16 11.14 -7.96 -16.61
C PHE A 16 11.25 -7.84 -18.13
N SER A 17 10.96 -6.67 -18.69
CA SER A 17 11.05 -6.41 -20.14
C SER A 17 12.46 -6.63 -20.68
N ILE A 18 13.48 -6.20 -19.93
CA ILE A 18 14.88 -6.42 -20.27
C ILE A 18 15.21 -7.91 -20.24
N ALA A 19 14.78 -8.64 -19.20
CA ALA A 19 14.99 -10.08 -19.11
C ALA A 19 14.41 -10.85 -20.32
N PHE A 20 13.25 -10.44 -20.82
CA PHE A 20 12.65 -11.02 -22.03
C PHE A 20 13.47 -10.78 -23.30
N ILE A 21 14.13 -9.62 -23.43
CA ILE A 21 14.96 -9.30 -24.61
C ILE A 21 16.25 -10.15 -24.62
N PHE A 22 16.81 -10.44 -23.45
CA PHE A 22 18.04 -11.24 -23.33
C PHE A 22 17.78 -12.76 -23.34
N ALA A 23 16.57 -13.20 -23.04
CA ALA A 23 16.17 -14.60 -23.11
C ALA A 23 15.90 -15.03 -24.57
N ASN A 24 16.94 -15.46 -25.28
CA ASN A 24 16.79 -15.97 -26.64
C ASN A 24 15.99 -17.28 -26.66
N GLY A 25 14.92 -17.32 -27.44
CA GLY A 25 14.11 -18.53 -27.67
C GLY A 25 12.92 -18.73 -26.73
N VAL A 26 12.63 -17.75 -25.85
CA VAL A 26 11.45 -17.79 -24.97
C VAL A 26 10.52 -16.64 -25.34
N ALA A 27 9.29 -16.97 -25.71
CA ALA A 27 8.27 -15.96 -25.97
C ALA A 27 7.64 -15.50 -24.64
N ALA A 28 7.11 -14.27 -24.61
CA ALA A 28 6.38 -13.78 -23.43
C ALA A 28 5.22 -14.71 -23.03
N SER A 29 4.61 -15.42 -23.99
CA SER A 29 3.56 -16.41 -23.78
C SER A 29 3.99 -17.61 -22.94
N ASP A 30 5.28 -17.97 -22.95
CA ASP A 30 5.77 -19.16 -22.25
C ASP A 30 5.78 -18.97 -20.73
N TYR A 31 5.78 -17.71 -20.28
CA TYR A 31 5.68 -17.35 -18.87
C TYR A 31 4.22 -17.25 -18.38
N PHE A 32 3.26 -17.15 -19.29
CA PHE A 32 1.83 -17.10 -18.98
C PHE A 32 1.23 -18.51 -18.93
N GLN A 33 1.68 -19.31 -17.96
CA GLN A 33 1.09 -20.61 -17.69
C GLN A 33 -0.12 -20.47 -16.74
N GLY A 34 -1.33 -20.56 -17.30
CA GLY A 34 -2.58 -20.39 -16.54
C GLY A 34 -2.71 -21.28 -15.31
N SER A 35 -2.28 -22.54 -15.40
CA SER A 35 -2.28 -23.46 -14.26
C SER A 35 -1.29 -23.06 -13.15
N GLY A 36 -0.08 -22.62 -13.51
CA GLY A 36 0.94 -22.17 -12.56
C GLY A 36 0.51 -20.90 -11.82
N MET A 37 -0.04 -19.93 -12.55
CA MET A 37 -0.58 -18.69 -11.96
C MET A 37 -1.75 -18.98 -11.02
N ALA A 38 -2.64 -19.92 -11.36
CA ALA A 38 -3.74 -20.32 -10.50
C ALA A 38 -3.23 -20.94 -9.18
N ILE A 39 -2.23 -21.82 -9.24
CA ILE A 39 -1.66 -22.45 -8.03
C ILE A 39 -0.99 -21.42 -7.13
N VAL A 40 -0.20 -20.51 -7.68
CA VAL A 40 0.51 -19.49 -6.88
C VAL A 40 -0.47 -18.41 -6.38
N GLY A 41 -1.33 -17.91 -7.26
CA GLY A 41 -2.32 -16.89 -6.93
C GLY A 41 -3.35 -17.39 -5.92
N LEU A 42 -4.07 -18.47 -6.24
CA LEU A 42 -5.07 -19.04 -5.32
C LEU A 42 -4.43 -19.69 -4.11
N GLY A 43 -3.24 -20.29 -4.24
CA GLY A 43 -2.52 -20.86 -3.11
C GLY A 43 -2.05 -19.81 -2.12
N SER A 44 -1.50 -18.68 -2.59
CA SER A 44 -1.11 -17.57 -1.72
C SER A 44 -2.32 -16.91 -1.06
N LEU A 45 -3.41 -16.68 -1.82
CA LEU A 45 -4.67 -16.18 -1.26
C LEU A 45 -5.25 -17.15 -0.22
N GLY A 46 -5.31 -18.45 -0.51
CA GLY A 46 -5.77 -19.47 0.42
C GLY A 46 -4.93 -19.54 1.69
N ALA A 47 -3.59 -19.47 1.57
CA ALA A 47 -2.68 -19.42 2.71
C ALA A 47 -2.89 -18.16 3.57
N THR A 48 -3.13 -17.00 2.95
CA THR A 48 -3.44 -15.77 3.70
C THR A 48 -4.76 -15.89 4.44
N LEU A 49 -5.81 -16.43 3.81
CA LEU A 49 -7.11 -16.65 4.42
C LEU A 49 -7.07 -17.67 5.57
N LEU A 50 -6.24 -18.71 5.46
CA LEU A 50 -6.05 -19.70 6.52
C LEU A 50 -5.36 -19.09 7.75
N LYS A 51 -4.46 -18.13 7.53
CA LYS A 51 -3.72 -17.44 8.60
C LYS A 51 -4.51 -16.30 9.25
N SER A 52 -5.28 -15.55 8.47
CA SER A 52 -5.95 -14.33 8.93
C SER A 52 -7.37 -14.59 9.41
N SER A 53 -7.83 -13.85 10.43
CA SER A 53 -9.26 -13.80 10.73
C SER A 53 -10.04 -13.10 9.61
N ALA A 54 -11.34 -13.35 9.50
CA ALA A 54 -12.18 -12.69 8.49
C ALA A 54 -12.19 -11.15 8.61
N GLY A 55 -12.00 -10.63 9.82
CA GLY A 55 -11.85 -9.19 10.08
C GLY A 55 -10.53 -8.64 9.55
N ASP A 56 -9.42 -9.34 9.82
CA ASP A 56 -8.09 -8.91 9.40
C ASP A 56 -7.93 -8.93 7.88
N PHE A 57 -8.52 -9.91 7.20
CA PHE A 57 -8.50 -9.96 5.73
C PHE A 57 -9.23 -8.78 5.11
N ARG A 58 -10.42 -8.44 5.63
CA ARG A 58 -11.21 -7.30 5.14
C ARG A 58 -10.53 -5.96 5.43
N ALA A 59 -9.91 -5.82 6.59
CA ALA A 59 -9.10 -4.67 6.93
C ALA A 59 -7.84 -4.57 6.05
N GLY A 60 -7.16 -5.68 5.78
CA GLY A 60 -6.02 -5.73 4.85
C GLY A 60 -6.41 -5.30 3.44
N MET A 61 -7.56 -5.76 2.95
CA MET A 61 -8.07 -5.39 1.62
C MET A 61 -8.38 -3.89 1.51
N SER A 62 -8.90 -3.26 2.58
CA SER A 62 -9.17 -1.81 2.59
C SER A 62 -7.91 -0.95 2.66
N LEU A 63 -6.76 -1.55 2.99
CA LEU A 63 -5.46 -0.88 3.03
C LEU A 63 -4.72 -0.90 1.68
N LEU A 64 -5.11 -1.74 0.72
CA LEU A 64 -4.49 -1.79 -0.61
C LEU A 64 -4.38 -0.42 -1.32
N PRO A 65 -5.39 0.48 -1.27
CA PRO A 65 -5.28 1.81 -1.89
C PRO A 65 -4.18 2.68 -1.25
N ARG A 66 -3.84 2.43 0.02
CA ARG A 66 -2.81 3.20 0.74
C ARG A 66 -1.39 2.93 0.23
N ILE A 67 -1.18 1.85 -0.53
CA ILE A 67 0.12 1.57 -1.17
C ILE A 67 0.47 2.69 -2.16
N PHE A 68 -0.53 3.25 -2.85
CA PHE A 68 -0.37 4.30 -3.85
C PHE A 68 -0.62 5.71 -3.28
N MET A 69 -1.41 5.82 -2.20
CA MET A 69 -1.74 7.08 -1.55
C MET A 69 -1.12 7.18 -0.15
N ASN A 70 -0.19 8.12 0.02
CA ASN A 70 0.32 8.47 1.35
C ASN A 70 -0.78 9.23 2.12
N PRO A 71 -1.28 8.72 3.26
CA PRO A 71 -2.43 9.32 3.94
C PRO A 71 -2.14 10.75 4.45
N MET A 72 -0.96 11.06 4.98
CA MET A 72 -0.57 12.43 5.33
C MET A 72 0.96 12.61 5.40
N PRO A 73 1.51 13.76 4.95
CA PRO A 73 2.91 14.08 5.18
C PRO A 73 3.15 14.35 6.69
N PRO A 74 4.25 13.87 7.28
CA PRO A 74 4.52 13.96 8.72
C PRO A 74 4.60 15.41 9.24
N VAL A 75 5.00 16.36 8.37
CA VAL A 75 5.06 17.79 8.72
C VAL A 75 3.68 18.34 9.08
N LYS A 76 2.63 17.97 8.34
CA LYS A 76 1.27 18.44 8.63
C LYS A 76 0.73 17.92 9.96
N ILE A 77 1.17 16.73 10.38
CA ILE A 77 0.81 16.15 11.68
C ILE A 77 1.44 16.98 12.80
N ILE A 78 2.69 17.41 12.62
CA ILE A 78 3.38 18.27 13.59
C ILE A 78 2.66 19.61 13.71
N ASP A 79 2.30 20.23 12.58
CA ASP A 79 1.57 21.51 12.59
C ASP A 79 0.22 21.39 13.31
N GLN A 80 -0.55 20.34 13.02
CA GLN A 80 -1.82 20.05 13.71
C GLN A 80 -1.62 19.85 15.22
N LEU A 81 -0.58 19.12 15.63
CA LEU A 81 -0.29 18.90 17.06
C LEU A 81 0.11 20.19 17.78
N VAL A 82 0.84 21.09 17.12
CA VAL A 82 1.19 22.40 17.69
C VAL A 82 -0.06 23.28 17.82
N GLU A 83 -0.95 23.28 16.83
CA GLU A 83 -2.21 24.03 16.85
C GLU A 83 -3.16 23.54 17.96
N LEU A 84 -3.29 22.22 18.12
CA LEU A 84 -4.01 21.59 19.24
C LEU A 84 -3.38 21.95 20.59
N ALA A 85 -2.05 21.93 20.71
CA ALA A 85 -1.35 22.28 21.95
C ALA A 85 -1.54 23.77 22.33
N ASP A 86 -1.56 24.68 21.35
CA ASP A 86 -1.79 26.10 21.59
C ASP A 86 -3.21 26.38 22.08
N VAL A 87 -4.22 25.70 21.51
CA VAL A 87 -5.60 25.80 21.99
C VAL A 87 -5.76 25.20 23.39
N ALA A 88 -5.16 24.04 23.65
CA ALA A 88 -5.13 23.47 24.99
C ALA A 88 -4.49 24.40 26.04
N ARG A 89 -3.46 25.16 25.64
CA ARG A 89 -2.74 26.09 26.52
C ARG A 89 -3.53 27.38 26.80
N LYS A 90 -4.25 27.90 25.81
CA LYS A 90 -4.97 29.18 25.91
C LYS A 90 -6.37 29.00 26.47
N ASP A 91 -7.09 28.00 25.97
CA ASP A 91 -8.52 27.81 26.20
C ASP A 91 -8.82 26.59 27.11
N GLY A 92 -7.77 25.88 27.53
CA GLY A 92 -7.86 24.69 28.37
C GLY A 92 -8.20 23.43 27.58
N LEU A 93 -8.11 22.28 28.26
CA LEU A 93 -8.26 20.96 27.61
C LEU A 93 -9.67 20.70 27.04
N ILE A 94 -10.70 21.38 27.54
CA ILE A 94 -12.10 21.21 27.10
C ILE A 94 -12.30 21.80 25.69
N ALA A 95 -11.53 22.83 25.33
CA ALA A 95 -11.60 23.46 24.01
C ALA A 95 -11.17 22.51 22.87
N LEU A 96 -10.47 21.42 23.19
CA LEU A 96 -10.06 20.40 22.22
C LEU A 96 -11.24 19.58 21.67
N GLU A 97 -12.34 19.43 22.41
CA GLU A 97 -13.54 18.73 21.91
C GLU A 97 -14.24 19.48 20.78
N SER A 98 -13.97 20.79 20.64
CA SER A 98 -14.55 21.63 19.60
C SER A 98 -13.69 21.68 18.32
N GLN A 99 -12.47 21.11 18.34
CA GLN A 99 -11.67 20.97 17.12
C GLN A 99 -11.99 19.65 16.41
N GLU A 100 -12.44 19.72 15.17
CA GLU A 100 -12.52 18.56 14.28
C GLU A 100 -11.11 18.20 13.79
N VAL A 101 -10.67 16.98 14.10
CA VAL A 101 -9.39 16.37 13.68
C VAL A 101 -9.61 15.46 12.48
#